data_AF-A0A6A5APC4-F1
#
_entry.id   AF-A0A6A5APC4-F1
#
_cell.length_a   1.000
_cell.length_b   1.000
_cell.length_c   1.000
_cell.angle_alpha   90.00
_cell.angle_beta   90.00
_cell.angle_gamma   90.00
#
_symmetry.space_group_name_H-M   'P 1'
#
loop_
_entity.id
_entity.type
_entity.pdbx_description
1 polymer ?
#
loop_
_entity_poly.entity_id
_entity_poly.type
_entity_poly.pdbx_seq_one_letter_code
_entity_poly.pdbx_strand_id
1 'polypeptide(L)'
;MALAWCSAILLASSVSACTLLAAGSKATVDGSAIVGTTLDGMDTPVDLRLIRVPAMNHPTGAKRAVYNDGLDHGTPRFVTTERGPGYLPLTNQTISTPLGYIPQVNSTYAYWDNSYGMQNEVQLSIGESTCAAKTVGYPLDYPNGRNLLSINELSRIALERCDTSVCAVKTMGTLAEEYGFYGEYSDNPSKPGYGGSSEALIIADKFQHVWIFHILTGA
;
A
#
# COMPACT_ATOMS: atom_id res chain seq x y z
N MET A 1 46.65 -1.10 39.06
CA MET A 1 46.18 -1.02 37.66
C MET A 1 44.66 -0.95 37.71
N ALA A 2 44.08 0.25 37.64
CA ALA A 2 42.64 0.44 37.73
C ALA A 2 42.04 0.37 36.31
N LEU A 3 41.19 -0.62 36.04
CA LEU A 3 40.38 -0.64 34.83
C LEU A 3 39.26 0.40 34.98
N ALA A 4 39.33 1.47 34.20
CA ALA A 4 38.21 2.39 34.03
C ALA A 4 37.15 1.71 33.16
N TRP A 5 35.99 1.43 33.76
CA TRP A 5 34.81 0.98 33.02
C TRP A 5 34.13 2.20 32.40
N CYS A 6 34.29 2.39 31.09
CA CYS A 6 33.46 3.31 30.33
C CYS A 6 32.09 2.66 30.11
N SER A 7 31.11 3.00 30.95
CA SER A 7 29.70 2.72 30.66
C SER A 7 29.26 3.58 29.49
N ALA A 8 29.23 3.01 28.28
CA ALA A 8 28.59 3.64 27.14
C ALA A 8 27.07 3.61 27.36
N ILE A 9 26.48 4.78 27.65
CA ILE A 9 25.03 4.96 27.70
C ILE A 9 24.54 4.93 26.25
N LEU A 10 23.97 3.80 25.84
CA LEU A 10 23.19 3.70 24.60
C LEU A 10 21.89 4.48 24.82
N LEU A 11 21.88 5.74 24.37
CA LEU A 11 20.65 6.50 24.20
C LEU A 11 19.90 5.87 23.02
N ALA A 12 18.92 5.02 23.32
CA ALA A 12 17.98 4.54 22.32
C ALA A 12 17.05 5.69 21.92
N SER A 13 17.26 6.24 20.73
CA SER A 13 16.35 7.22 20.12
C SER A 13 15.02 6.52 19.83
N SER A 14 13.93 6.96 20.47
CA SER A 14 12.58 6.54 20.08
C SER A 14 12.18 7.27 18.81
N VAL A 15 11.87 6.53 17.75
CA VAL A 15 11.23 7.06 16.54
C VAL A 15 9.77 6.60 16.52
N SER A 16 8.84 7.49 16.18
CA SER A 16 7.46 7.12 15.84
C SER A 16 7.43 6.94 14.34
N ALA A 17 7.29 5.70 13.88
CA ALA A 17 7.30 5.35 12.47
C ALA A 17 6.71 3.96 12.27
N CYS A 18 6.12 3.74 11.09
CA CYS A 18 5.67 2.43 10.66
C CYS A 18 6.80 1.40 10.79
N THR A 19 6.43 0.21 11.26
CA THR A 19 7.35 -0.92 11.44
C THR A 19 6.77 -2.17 10.82
N LEU A 20 7.52 -2.75 9.86
CA LEU A 20 7.23 -4.04 9.26
C LEU A 20 7.87 -5.17 10.06
N LEU A 21 7.12 -6.25 10.27
CA LEU A 21 7.61 -7.49 10.84
C LEU A 21 7.18 -8.67 9.98
N ALA A 22 8.14 -9.48 9.55
CA ALA A 22 7.87 -10.69 8.78
C ALA A 22 8.61 -11.89 9.37
N ALA A 23 7.93 -13.03 9.43
CA ALA A 23 8.49 -14.30 9.85
C ALA A 23 8.13 -15.38 8.82
N GLY A 24 9.14 -16.01 8.22
CA GLY A 24 8.90 -17.17 7.35
C GLY A 24 8.52 -18.41 8.15
N SER A 25 7.92 -19.40 7.48
CA SER A 25 7.43 -20.64 8.11
C SER A 25 8.47 -21.41 8.92
N LYS A 26 9.75 -21.32 8.58
CA LYS A 26 10.83 -21.97 9.36
C LYS A 26 11.20 -21.22 10.64
N ALA A 27 10.70 -20.00 10.82
CA ALA A 27 10.95 -19.13 11.97
C ALA A 27 9.75 -19.07 12.94
N THR A 28 8.62 -19.69 12.59
CA THR A 28 7.41 -19.73 13.41
C THR A 28 7.19 -21.12 14.01
N VAL A 29 6.54 -21.19 15.17
CA VAL A 29 6.34 -22.46 15.90
C VAL A 29 5.32 -23.39 15.24
N ASP A 30 4.41 -22.84 14.44
CA ASP A 30 3.31 -23.54 13.77
C ASP A 30 3.53 -23.72 12.26
N GLY A 31 4.67 -23.25 11.74
CA GLY A 31 4.98 -23.32 10.32
C GLY A 31 4.27 -22.28 9.45
N SER A 32 3.62 -21.27 10.05
CA SER A 32 2.96 -20.18 9.32
C SER A 32 3.96 -19.13 8.81
N ALA A 33 3.69 -18.55 7.64
CA ALA A 33 4.29 -17.31 7.18
C ALA A 33 3.46 -16.14 7.73
N ILE A 34 4.12 -15.23 8.45
CA ILE A 34 3.49 -14.10 9.13
C ILE A 34 4.06 -12.81 8.56
N VAL A 35 3.17 -11.88 8.23
CA VAL A 35 3.48 -10.47 7.95
C VAL A 35 2.62 -9.60 8.84
N GLY A 36 3.19 -8.54 9.39
CA GLY A 36 2.51 -7.57 10.22
C GLY A 36 3.12 -6.18 10.08
N THR A 37 2.29 -5.17 10.24
CA THR A 37 2.73 -3.77 10.22
C THR A 37 2.12 -3.01 11.39
N THR A 38 2.85 -2.00 11.85
CA THR A 38 2.29 -0.89 12.64
C THR A 38 2.05 0.25 11.67
N LEU A 39 0.81 0.77 11.65
CA LEU A 39 0.40 1.85 10.76
C LEU A 39 0.36 3.14 11.59
N ASP A 40 1.46 3.88 11.53
CA ASP A 40 1.65 5.13 12.26
C ASP A 40 1.14 6.28 11.37
N GLY A 41 -0.16 6.54 11.44
CA GLY A 41 -0.75 7.74 10.85
C GLY A 41 -0.16 8.98 11.53
N MET A 42 0.45 9.87 10.75
CA MET A 42 0.97 11.15 11.23
C MET A 42 -0.18 12.11 11.63
N ASP A 43 0.05 13.42 11.56
CA ASP A 43 -0.94 14.46 11.89
C ASP A 43 -2.19 14.46 10.97
N THR A 44 -2.24 13.58 9.96
CA THR A 44 -3.35 13.47 9.01
C THR A 44 -4.29 12.30 9.36
N PRO A 45 -5.61 12.54 9.50
CA PRO A 45 -6.57 11.47 9.77
C PRO A 45 -6.62 10.42 8.65
N VAL A 46 -6.44 9.16 9.03
CA VAL A 46 -6.57 8.00 8.14
C VAL A 46 -7.87 7.26 8.45
N ASP A 47 -8.62 6.86 7.42
CA ASP A 47 -9.83 6.05 7.58
C ASP A 47 -9.48 4.65 8.11
N LEU A 48 -9.79 4.32 9.36
CA LEU A 48 -9.43 3.01 9.93
C LEU A 48 -10.49 1.91 9.69
N ARG A 49 -11.49 2.16 8.82
CA ARG A 49 -12.48 1.13 8.48
C ARG A 49 -11.80 -0.05 7.79
N LEU A 50 -12.02 -1.24 8.35
CA LEU A 50 -11.73 -2.53 7.72
C LEU A 50 -12.91 -2.91 6.82
N ILE A 51 -12.72 -2.83 5.50
CA ILE A 51 -13.79 -3.04 4.52
C ILE A 51 -13.50 -4.29 3.72
N ARG A 52 -14.50 -5.19 3.59
CA ARG A 52 -14.43 -6.30 2.64
C ARG A 52 -14.87 -5.82 1.27
N VAL A 53 -13.96 -5.82 0.31
CA VAL A 53 -14.28 -5.72 -1.12
C VAL A 53 -14.60 -7.13 -1.63
N PRO A 54 -15.79 -7.39 -2.20
CA PRO A 54 -16.15 -8.71 -2.69
C PRO A 54 -15.38 -9.09 -3.97
N ALA A 55 -15.30 -10.38 -4.25
CA ALA A 55 -14.92 -10.90 -5.56
C ALA A 55 -15.93 -10.40 -6.59
N MET A 56 -15.45 -9.94 -7.73
CA MET A 56 -16.29 -9.34 -8.78
C MET A 56 -15.95 -9.94 -10.14
N ASN A 57 -16.95 -9.93 -11.03
CA ASN A 57 -16.76 -10.24 -12.43
C ASN A 57 -16.94 -8.97 -13.25
N HIS A 58 -16.08 -8.78 -14.25
CA HIS A 58 -16.07 -7.60 -15.10
C HIS A 58 -16.17 -8.01 -16.58
N PRO A 59 -16.86 -7.23 -17.42
CA PRO A 59 -16.90 -7.48 -18.85
C PRO A 59 -15.52 -7.26 -19.49
N THR A 60 -15.27 -7.94 -20.61
CA THR A 60 -14.03 -7.75 -21.39
C THR A 60 -13.87 -6.28 -21.80
N GLY A 61 -12.67 -5.73 -21.59
CA GLY A 61 -12.36 -4.33 -21.88
C GLY A 61 -12.83 -3.34 -20.82
N ALA A 62 -13.35 -3.82 -19.68
CA ALA A 62 -13.62 -2.97 -18.52
C ALA A 62 -12.36 -2.23 -18.06
N LYS A 63 -12.59 -1.09 -17.42
CA LYS A 63 -11.54 -0.27 -16.80
C LYS A 63 -11.72 -0.27 -15.29
N ARG A 64 -10.61 -0.23 -14.56
CA ARG A 64 -10.58 -0.11 -13.10
C ARG A 64 -10.22 1.33 -12.75
N ALA A 65 -11.12 2.04 -12.08
CA ALA A 65 -10.83 3.38 -11.56
C ALA A 65 -9.71 3.32 -10.51
N VAL A 66 -8.84 4.33 -10.53
CA VAL A 66 -7.75 4.55 -9.55
C VAL A 66 -8.04 5.87 -8.84
N TYR A 67 -7.98 5.88 -7.52
CA TYR A 67 -8.24 7.06 -6.69
C TYR A 67 -6.96 7.54 -6.01
N ASN A 68 -6.86 8.84 -5.73
CA ASN A 68 -5.70 9.43 -5.05
C ASN A 68 -5.84 9.40 -3.52
N ASP A 69 -6.20 8.25 -2.95
CA ASP A 69 -6.42 8.14 -1.50
C ASP A 69 -5.11 8.11 -0.68
N GLY A 70 -3.96 8.09 -1.36
CA GLY A 70 -2.65 8.25 -0.75
C GLY A 70 -2.28 9.71 -0.44
N LEU A 71 -2.92 10.70 -1.08
CA LEU A 71 -2.74 12.12 -0.72
C LEU A 71 -4.04 12.79 -0.28
N ASP A 72 -5.18 12.31 -0.77
CA ASP A 72 -6.53 12.77 -0.37
C ASP A 72 -7.00 12.05 0.91
N HIS A 73 -6.19 12.14 1.97
CA HIS A 73 -6.55 11.55 3.26
C HIS A 73 -7.90 12.08 3.77
N GLY A 74 -8.67 11.21 4.40
CA GLY A 74 -9.95 11.59 4.97
C GLY A 74 -10.80 10.38 5.35
N THR A 75 -12.01 10.65 5.83
CA THR A 75 -13.02 9.62 6.09
C THR A 75 -14.33 10.03 5.42
N PRO A 76 -14.84 9.24 4.45
CA PRO A 76 -14.28 7.98 3.95
C PRO A 76 -13.04 8.22 3.06
N ARG A 77 -12.13 7.23 2.99
CA ARG A 77 -10.95 7.28 2.09
C ARG A 77 -11.28 7.56 0.62
N PHE A 78 -12.38 7.00 0.13
CA PHE A 78 -13.04 7.37 -1.13
C PHE A 78 -14.46 6.79 -1.14
N VAL A 79 -15.29 7.25 -2.08
CA VAL A 79 -16.68 6.82 -2.26
C VAL A 79 -16.86 6.33 -3.69
N THR A 80 -17.33 5.10 -3.86
CA THR A 80 -17.48 4.48 -5.19
C THR A 80 -18.55 3.39 -5.20
N THR A 81 -19.16 3.18 -6.36
CA THR A 81 -20.05 2.03 -6.60
C THR A 81 -19.30 0.77 -7.04
N GLU A 82 -17.98 0.84 -7.22
CA GLU A 82 -17.17 -0.21 -7.85
C GLU A 82 -16.34 -1.07 -6.88
N ARG A 83 -16.44 -0.85 -5.56
CA ARG A 83 -15.68 -1.58 -4.53
C ARG A 83 -16.57 -2.27 -3.48
N GLY A 84 -17.84 -2.49 -3.81
CA GLY A 84 -18.80 -3.18 -2.96
C GLY A 84 -19.39 -2.30 -1.84
N PRO A 85 -20.21 -2.90 -0.95
CA PRO A 85 -21.10 -2.15 -0.04
C PRO A 85 -20.41 -1.18 0.92
N GLY A 86 -19.18 -1.46 1.35
CA GLY A 86 -18.46 -0.60 2.29
C GLY A 86 -17.99 0.75 1.71
N TYR A 87 -18.04 0.88 0.39
CA TYR A 87 -17.66 2.09 -0.34
C TYR A 87 -18.83 2.84 -0.98
N LEU A 88 -20.05 2.29 -0.87
CA LEU A 88 -21.23 2.94 -1.42
C LEU A 88 -21.48 4.30 -0.74
N PRO A 89 -21.98 5.30 -1.50
CA PRO A 89 -22.28 6.61 -0.94
C PRO A 89 -23.31 6.51 0.18
N LEU A 90 -22.99 7.09 1.34
CA LEU A 90 -23.94 7.37 2.40
C LEU A 90 -24.67 8.70 2.13
N THR A 91 -25.64 9.04 2.98
CA THR A 91 -26.35 10.33 2.92
C THR A 91 -25.36 11.50 2.91
N ASN A 92 -25.52 12.42 1.95
CA ASN A 92 -24.65 13.59 1.72
C ASN A 92 -23.22 13.27 1.26
N GLN A 93 -22.92 12.07 0.77
CA GLN A 93 -21.65 11.76 0.12
C GLN A 93 -21.78 11.80 -1.40
N THR A 94 -20.75 12.33 -2.06
CA THR A 94 -20.61 12.32 -3.52
C THR A 94 -19.60 11.26 -3.93
N ILE A 95 -19.78 10.67 -5.12
CA ILE A 95 -18.80 9.75 -5.70
C ILE A 95 -17.47 10.48 -5.90
N SER A 96 -16.37 9.85 -5.46
CA SER A 96 -15.02 10.37 -5.63
C SER A 96 -14.64 10.44 -7.11
N THR A 97 -13.90 11.48 -7.49
CA THR A 97 -13.34 11.59 -8.83
C THR A 97 -12.11 10.69 -8.96
N PRO A 98 -12.06 9.75 -9.92
CA PRO A 98 -10.85 8.96 -10.17
C PRO A 98 -9.70 9.83 -10.67
N LEU A 99 -8.49 9.54 -10.19
CA LEU A 99 -7.23 10.09 -10.72
C LEU A 99 -6.96 9.58 -12.14
N GLY A 100 -7.37 8.34 -12.43
CA GLY A 100 -7.26 7.72 -13.74
C GLY A 100 -7.79 6.29 -13.76
N TYR A 101 -7.36 5.51 -14.76
CA TYR A 101 -7.88 4.17 -15.00
C TYR A 101 -6.79 3.24 -15.53
N ILE A 102 -6.85 1.97 -15.14
CA ILE A 102 -6.07 0.87 -15.74
C ILE A 102 -7.00 -0.18 -16.36
N PRO A 103 -6.52 -1.05 -17.28
CA PRO A 103 -7.30 -2.20 -17.75
C PRO A 103 -7.74 -3.10 -16.58
N GLN A 104 -9.01 -3.51 -16.58
CA GLN A 104 -9.54 -4.41 -15.57
C GLN A 104 -9.49 -5.88 -16.02
N VAL A 105 -9.31 -6.79 -15.06
CA VAL A 105 -9.37 -8.24 -15.29
C VAL A 105 -10.82 -8.75 -15.20
N ASN A 106 -11.13 -9.84 -15.90
CA ASN A 106 -12.51 -10.37 -15.94
C ASN A 106 -13.04 -10.88 -14.60
N SER A 107 -12.17 -11.29 -13.68
CA SER A 107 -12.54 -11.74 -12.35
C SER A 107 -11.49 -11.31 -11.33
N THR A 108 -11.95 -10.88 -10.16
CA THR A 108 -11.10 -10.46 -9.04
C THR A 108 -11.38 -11.30 -7.80
N TYR A 109 -10.35 -11.50 -6.97
CA TYR A 109 -10.53 -12.04 -5.63
C TYR A 109 -11.17 -11.01 -4.70
N ALA A 110 -11.93 -11.49 -3.72
CA ALA A 110 -12.34 -10.70 -2.58
C ALA A 110 -11.13 -10.39 -1.69
N TYR A 111 -11.11 -9.22 -1.06
CA TYR A 111 -10.06 -8.83 -0.13
C TYR A 111 -10.55 -7.93 0.99
N TRP A 112 -9.78 -7.90 2.06
CA TRP A 112 -9.88 -6.94 3.14
C TRP A 112 -9.02 -5.74 2.83
N ASP A 113 -9.65 -4.58 2.88
CA ASP A 113 -9.07 -3.28 2.58
C ASP A 113 -9.02 -2.44 3.86
N ASN A 114 -7.91 -1.75 4.03
CA ASN A 114 -7.71 -0.68 4.99
C ASN A 114 -7.00 0.44 4.22
N SER A 115 -6.02 1.15 4.79
CA SER A 115 -5.30 2.22 4.10
C SER A 115 -4.61 1.69 2.85
N TYR A 116 -4.30 0.40 2.84
CA TYR A 116 -3.82 -0.38 1.72
C TYR A 116 -4.54 -1.75 1.73
N GLY A 117 -4.37 -2.54 0.67
CA GLY A 117 -4.93 -3.89 0.59
C GLY A 117 -4.25 -4.84 1.59
N MET A 118 -5.00 -5.39 2.55
CA MET A 118 -4.43 -6.18 3.67
C MET A 118 -4.30 -7.68 3.38
N GLN A 119 -5.39 -8.33 2.96
CA GLN A 119 -5.39 -9.78 2.71
C GLN A 119 -6.54 -10.19 1.80
N ASN A 120 -6.29 -11.09 0.84
CA ASN A 120 -7.36 -11.64 0.00
C ASN A 120 -7.92 -12.99 0.48
N GLU A 121 -9.00 -13.43 -0.15
CA GLU A 121 -9.70 -14.68 0.19
C GLU A 121 -8.89 -15.96 -0.08
N VAL A 122 -7.77 -15.86 -0.81
CA VAL A 122 -6.87 -16.97 -1.11
C VAL A 122 -5.58 -16.92 -0.29
N GLN A 123 -5.62 -16.25 0.87
CA GLN A 123 -4.55 -16.19 1.88
C GLN A 123 -3.24 -15.58 1.36
N LEU A 124 -3.35 -14.54 0.52
CA LEU A 124 -2.25 -13.63 0.22
C LEU A 124 -2.39 -12.40 1.12
N SER A 125 -1.39 -12.14 1.96
CA SER A 125 -1.39 -11.07 2.98
C SER A 125 -0.27 -10.08 2.72
N ILE A 126 -0.52 -8.81 3.02
CA ILE A 126 0.39 -7.68 2.79
C ILE A 126 0.50 -6.85 4.07
N GLY A 127 1.72 -6.44 4.41
CA GLY A 127 2.02 -5.34 5.33
C GLY A 127 2.78 -4.25 4.57
N GLU A 128 2.51 -2.98 4.86
CA GLU A 128 3.10 -1.82 4.19
C GLU A 128 3.79 -0.87 5.20
N SER A 129 4.84 -0.19 4.74
CA SER A 129 5.51 0.90 5.45
C SER A 129 6.15 1.91 4.50
N THR A 130 5.84 3.18 4.76
CA THR A 130 6.49 4.35 4.16
C THR A 130 8.00 4.35 4.34
N CYS A 131 8.70 4.64 3.25
CA CYS A 131 10.16 4.64 3.16
C CYS A 131 10.68 5.93 2.51
N ALA A 132 11.96 6.24 2.76
CA ALA A 132 12.63 7.37 2.13
C ALA A 132 13.36 7.00 0.83
N ALA A 133 13.28 7.86 -0.18
CA ALA A 133 14.04 7.75 -1.42
C ALA A 133 14.68 9.09 -1.82
N LYS A 134 15.60 9.03 -2.81
CA LYS A 134 16.29 10.22 -3.35
C LYS A 134 15.57 10.86 -4.53
N THR A 135 14.48 10.25 -4.97
CA THR A 135 13.61 10.69 -6.06
C THR A 135 12.24 11.03 -5.48
N VAL A 136 11.49 11.91 -6.15
CA VAL A 136 10.10 12.22 -5.82
C VAL A 136 9.33 12.41 -7.13
N GLY A 137 8.29 11.61 -7.31
CA GLY A 137 7.35 11.69 -8.43
C GLY A 137 5.97 12.09 -7.94
N TYR A 138 5.26 12.89 -8.72
CA TYR A 138 3.95 13.46 -8.34
C TYR A 138 2.80 12.78 -9.09
N PRO A 139 1.60 12.70 -8.46
CA PRO A 139 0.40 12.15 -9.08
C PRO A 139 -0.13 13.01 -10.22
N LEU A 140 -0.97 12.45 -11.10
CA LEU A 140 -1.46 13.13 -12.32
C LEU A 140 -2.24 14.44 -12.09
N ASP A 141 -2.81 14.63 -10.92
CA ASP A 141 -3.57 15.82 -10.52
C ASP A 141 -2.69 16.95 -9.98
N TYR A 142 -1.36 16.76 -9.94
CA TYR A 142 -0.39 17.79 -9.57
C TYR A 142 0.35 18.38 -10.78
N PRO A 143 0.86 19.63 -10.68
CA PRO A 143 1.65 20.24 -11.73
C PRO A 143 2.86 19.36 -12.14
N ASN A 144 2.93 19.02 -13.44
CA ASN A 144 3.94 18.13 -14.02
C ASN A 144 3.93 16.68 -13.48
N GLY A 145 2.87 16.27 -12.79
CA GLY A 145 2.68 14.90 -12.33
C GLY A 145 2.55 13.91 -13.48
N ARG A 146 3.08 12.70 -13.28
CA ARG A 146 3.13 11.63 -14.29
C ARG A 146 2.76 10.26 -13.74
N ASN A 147 2.46 10.17 -12.46
CA ASN A 147 2.28 8.90 -11.78
C ASN A 147 0.80 8.69 -11.45
N LEU A 148 0.28 7.50 -11.75
CA LEU A 148 -1.11 7.17 -11.50
C LEU A 148 -1.30 6.41 -10.20
N LEU A 149 -0.31 5.61 -9.76
CA LEU A 149 -0.52 4.62 -8.72
C LEU A 149 0.20 5.00 -7.41
N SER A 150 -0.55 4.99 -6.31
CA SER A 150 0.00 4.93 -4.95
C SER A 150 0.20 3.48 -4.53
N ILE A 151 0.83 3.27 -3.37
CA ILE A 151 0.96 1.92 -2.81
C ILE A 151 -0.38 1.34 -2.34
N ASN A 152 -1.29 2.20 -1.92
CA ASN A 152 -2.65 1.84 -1.53
C ASN A 152 -3.35 1.15 -2.71
N GLU A 153 -3.27 1.74 -3.90
CA GLU A 153 -3.88 1.15 -5.10
C GLU A 153 -3.11 -0.06 -5.63
N LEU A 154 -1.77 -0.03 -5.63
CA LEU A 154 -0.95 -1.17 -6.07
C LEU A 154 -1.23 -2.44 -5.25
N SER A 155 -1.29 -2.32 -3.93
CA SER A 155 -1.58 -3.44 -3.02
C SER A 155 -2.99 -3.99 -3.22
N ARG A 156 -4.00 -3.13 -3.39
CA ARG A 156 -5.38 -3.55 -3.73
C ARG A 156 -5.42 -4.30 -5.06
N ILE A 157 -4.75 -3.77 -6.09
CA ILE A 157 -4.69 -4.41 -7.41
C ILE A 157 -4.00 -5.77 -7.33
N ALA A 158 -2.93 -5.89 -6.53
CA ALA A 158 -2.26 -7.17 -6.30
C ALA A 158 -3.22 -8.19 -5.66
N LEU A 159 -3.94 -7.79 -4.61
CA LEU A 159 -4.90 -8.66 -3.94
C LEU A 159 -6.10 -9.06 -4.81
N GLU A 160 -6.54 -8.17 -5.69
CA GLU A 160 -7.58 -8.45 -6.69
C GLU A 160 -7.14 -9.53 -7.70
N ARG A 161 -5.84 -9.62 -8.02
CA ARG A 161 -5.34 -10.37 -9.20
C ARG A 161 -4.47 -11.59 -8.90
N CYS A 162 -3.92 -11.69 -7.69
CA CYS A 162 -2.87 -12.65 -7.36
C CYS A 162 -3.21 -13.60 -6.22
N ASP A 163 -2.64 -14.80 -6.25
CA ASP A 163 -2.74 -15.81 -5.18
C ASP A 163 -1.38 -16.27 -4.62
N THR A 164 -0.29 -15.63 -5.06
CA THR A 164 1.09 -15.86 -4.60
C THR A 164 1.80 -14.53 -4.36
N SER A 165 2.79 -14.54 -3.47
CA SER A 165 3.61 -13.36 -3.17
C SER A 165 4.39 -12.90 -4.40
N VAL A 166 4.90 -13.84 -5.21
CA VAL A 166 5.64 -13.54 -6.44
C VAL A 166 4.75 -12.91 -7.50
N CYS A 167 3.50 -13.36 -7.64
CA CYS A 167 2.53 -12.70 -8.51
C CYS A 167 2.33 -11.26 -8.06
N ALA A 168 2.09 -11.03 -6.77
CA ALA A 168 1.87 -9.69 -6.22
C ALA A 168 3.04 -8.74 -6.51
N VAL A 169 4.27 -9.18 -6.23
CA VAL A 169 5.50 -8.42 -6.53
C VAL A 169 5.57 -8.03 -8.01
N LYS A 170 5.36 -8.99 -8.91
CA LYS A 170 5.44 -8.75 -10.36
C LYS A 170 4.32 -7.83 -10.85
N THR A 171 3.09 -8.06 -10.40
CA THR A 171 1.94 -7.24 -10.78
C THR A 171 2.12 -5.79 -10.33
N MET A 172 2.54 -5.56 -9.07
CA MET A 172 2.78 -4.21 -8.59
C MET A 172 3.93 -3.53 -9.34
N GLY A 173 5.05 -4.24 -9.55
CA GLY A 173 6.20 -3.73 -10.28
C GLY A 173 5.86 -3.34 -11.71
N THR A 174 5.25 -4.23 -12.49
CA THR A 174 4.86 -3.97 -13.88
C THR A 174 3.89 -2.79 -14.00
N LEU A 175 2.92 -2.69 -13.09
CA LEU A 175 1.98 -1.57 -13.10
C LEU A 175 2.65 -0.25 -12.74
N ALA A 176 3.56 -0.24 -11.77
CA ALA A 176 4.33 0.95 -11.43
C ALA A 176 5.26 1.41 -12.57
N GLU A 177 5.86 0.47 -13.30
CA GLU A 177 6.66 0.79 -14.50
C GLU A 177 5.80 1.39 -15.62
N GLU A 178 4.59 0.85 -15.84
CA GLU A 178 3.71 1.27 -16.94
C GLU A 178 2.96 2.58 -16.65
N TYR A 179 2.45 2.74 -15.42
CA TYR A 179 1.56 3.85 -15.05
C TYR A 179 2.19 4.85 -14.07
N GLY A 180 3.43 4.62 -13.64
CA GLY A 180 4.14 5.45 -12.67
C GLY A 180 3.66 5.25 -11.23
N PHE A 181 4.55 5.57 -10.30
CA PHE A 181 4.32 5.47 -8.86
C PHE A 181 4.63 6.79 -8.15
N TYR A 182 3.78 7.19 -7.22
CA TYR A 182 4.01 8.31 -6.29
C TYR A 182 3.89 7.84 -4.84
N GLY A 183 4.68 8.46 -3.96
CA GLY A 183 4.66 8.15 -2.52
C GLY A 183 3.75 9.11 -1.74
N GLU A 184 3.55 8.77 -0.47
CA GLU A 184 2.70 9.50 0.48
C GLU A 184 3.08 10.98 0.64
N TYR A 185 4.37 11.34 0.51
CA TYR A 185 4.83 12.73 0.68
C TYR A 185 5.05 13.47 -0.65
N SER A 186 4.41 13.00 -1.73
CA SER A 186 4.43 13.64 -3.05
C SER A 186 3.37 14.73 -3.19
N ASP A 187 3.25 15.62 -2.20
CA ASP A 187 2.18 16.64 -2.08
C ASP A 187 2.63 18.08 -2.40
N ASN A 188 3.92 18.30 -2.68
CA ASN A 188 4.41 19.64 -3.00
C ASN A 188 5.62 19.64 -3.95
N PRO A 189 5.41 19.93 -5.25
CA PRO A 189 6.49 20.02 -6.24
C PRO A 189 7.61 21.03 -5.91
N SER A 190 7.31 22.05 -5.11
CA SER A 190 8.29 23.06 -4.69
C SER A 190 9.10 22.65 -3.46
N LYS A 191 8.66 21.61 -2.73
CA LYS A 191 9.30 21.09 -1.53
C LYS A 191 9.25 19.55 -1.53
N PRO A 192 10.13 18.88 -2.31
CA PRO A 192 10.07 17.43 -2.48
C PRO A 192 10.16 16.66 -1.15
N GLY A 193 9.17 15.79 -0.90
CA GLY A 193 9.05 14.98 0.31
C GLY A 193 9.84 13.67 0.26
N TYR A 194 11.17 13.75 0.31
CA TYR A 194 12.05 12.57 0.22
C TYR A 194 11.82 11.49 1.30
N GLY A 195 11.26 11.86 2.46
CA GLY A 195 11.03 10.95 3.58
C GLY A 195 9.94 9.90 3.35
N GLY A 196 9.08 10.11 2.36
CA GLY A 196 7.93 9.24 2.04
C GLY A 196 7.68 9.15 0.55
N SER A 197 8.75 9.17 -0.25
CA SER A 197 8.70 9.07 -1.70
C SER A 197 9.01 7.65 -2.21
N SER A 198 8.99 6.67 -1.31
CA SER A 198 9.13 5.24 -1.54
C SER A 198 8.34 4.45 -0.51
N GLU A 199 8.14 3.17 -0.78
CA GLU A 199 7.31 2.29 0.02
C GLU A 199 7.92 0.89 0.09
N ALA A 200 7.72 0.21 1.22
CA ALA A 200 8.11 -1.18 1.41
C ALA A 200 6.88 -2.03 1.75
N LEU A 201 6.80 -3.23 1.16
CA LEU A 201 5.74 -4.19 1.41
C LEU A 201 6.34 -5.53 1.75
N ILE A 202 5.86 -6.13 2.83
CA ILE A 202 6.09 -7.53 3.15
C ILE A 202 4.87 -8.34 2.73
N ILE A 203 5.09 -9.43 2.00
CA ILE A 203 4.03 -10.18 1.34
C ILE A 203 4.19 -11.65 1.70
N ALA A 204 3.16 -12.25 2.29
CA ALA A 204 3.11 -13.69 2.60
C ALA A 204 1.96 -14.38 1.87
N ASP A 205 2.16 -15.64 1.51
CA ASP A 205 1.14 -16.44 0.83
C ASP A 205 0.91 -17.82 1.48
N LYS A 206 -0.16 -18.51 1.03
CA LYS A 206 -0.51 -19.88 1.47
C LYS A 206 0.59 -20.92 1.25
N PHE A 207 1.56 -20.65 0.37
CA PHE A 207 2.69 -21.52 0.07
C PHE A 207 3.88 -21.25 0.99
N GLN A 208 3.69 -20.45 2.03
CA GLN A 208 4.67 -20.16 3.07
C GLN A 208 5.88 -19.36 2.57
N HIS A 209 5.72 -18.64 1.46
CA HIS A 209 6.71 -17.68 1.02
C HIS A 209 6.53 -16.35 1.74
N VAL A 210 7.65 -15.66 1.96
CA VAL A 210 7.67 -14.27 2.43
C VAL A 210 8.59 -13.50 1.49
N TRP A 211 8.08 -12.39 0.95
CA TRP A 211 8.82 -11.48 0.09
C TRP A 211 8.81 -10.07 0.66
N ILE A 212 9.88 -9.32 0.41
CA ILE A 212 9.90 -7.88 0.58
C ILE A 212 9.96 -7.21 -0.80
N PHE A 213 9.03 -6.31 -1.05
CA PHE A 213 8.96 -5.47 -2.25
C PHE A 213 9.27 -4.04 -1.84
N HIS A 214 10.32 -3.46 -2.40
CA HIS A 214 10.67 -2.06 -2.18
C HIS A 214 10.48 -1.30 -3.49
N ILE A 215 9.72 -0.22 -3.45
CA ILE A 215 9.40 0.60 -4.61
C ILE A 215 9.77 2.04 -4.32
N LEU A 216 10.35 2.71 -5.32
CA LEU A 216 10.66 4.13 -5.26
C LEU A 216 10.05 4.84 -6.46
N THR A 217 9.81 6.13 -6.29
CA THR A 217 9.42 7.01 -7.40
C THR A 217 10.49 6.99 -8.49
N GLY A 218 10.03 6.93 -9.76
CA GLY A 218 10.92 7.02 -10.92
C GLY A 218 11.66 8.36 -10.99
N ALA A 219 12.77 8.39 -11.70
CA ALA A 219 13.54 9.60 -11.99
C ALA A 219 12.94 10.41 -13.14
#